data_AF-A0A821XF78-F1
#
_entry.id   AF-A0A821XF78-F1
#
_cell.length_a   1.000
_cell.length_b   1.000
_cell.length_c   1.000
_cell.angle_alpha   90.00
_cell.angle_beta   90.00
_cell.angle_gamma   90.00
#
_symmetry.space_group_name_H-M   'P 1'
#
loop_
_entity.id
_entity.type
_entity.pdbx_description
1 polymer ?
#
loop_
_entity_poly.entity_id
_entity_poly.type
_entity_poly.pdbx_seq_one_letter_code
_entity_poly.pdbx_strand_id
1 'polypeptide(L)'
;MAVVCFSRTSGLILLFLVNTLAVSPWLTSVKLDNVTCNELKCDYRIKVVGDVDQWSLTSNEKIRGEICDDKLIVQESNVLVEFSLPVSRKAYFCVEKDGVWYHQGKNLYLIGDDVTHLDW
;
A
#
# COMPACT_ATOMS: atom_id res chain seq x y z
N MET A 1 28.30 28.35 -55.19
CA MET A 1 27.46 27.15 -54.96
C MET A 1 28.19 26.25 -54.00
N ALA A 2 27.59 25.98 -52.84
CA ALA A 2 27.71 24.79 -51.99
C ALA A 2 27.16 25.17 -50.61
N VAL A 3 25.90 24.82 -50.40
CA VAL A 3 25.29 24.68 -49.07
C VAL A 3 26.01 23.53 -48.36
N VAL A 4 26.12 23.57 -47.03
CA VAL A 4 25.73 22.46 -46.12
C VAL A 4 26.31 22.61 -44.71
N CYS A 5 25.35 22.81 -43.79
CA CYS A 5 25.22 22.32 -42.41
C CYS A 5 26.18 22.75 -41.29
N PHE A 6 25.63 23.62 -40.43
CA PHE A 6 25.82 23.57 -38.98
C PHE A 6 25.54 22.16 -38.46
N SER A 7 26.54 21.47 -37.93
CA SER A 7 26.36 20.23 -37.18
C SER A 7 26.19 20.49 -35.68
N ARG A 8 24.94 20.30 -35.25
CA ARG A 8 24.49 19.56 -34.06
C ARG A 8 25.14 19.88 -32.70
N THR A 9 24.37 20.64 -31.92
CA THR A 9 23.97 20.33 -30.53
C THR A 9 24.53 19.03 -29.93
N SER A 10 25.56 19.15 -29.09
CA SER A 10 25.90 18.12 -28.09
C SER A 10 25.31 18.52 -26.74
N GLY A 11 23.98 18.47 -26.65
CA GLY A 11 23.28 18.43 -25.38
C GLY A 11 23.47 17.04 -24.77
N LEU A 12 24.48 16.89 -23.93
CA LEU A 12 24.63 15.75 -23.01
C LEU A 12 23.52 15.86 -21.95
N ILE A 13 22.31 15.48 -22.33
CA ILE A 13 21.25 15.19 -21.36
C ILE A 13 21.60 13.82 -20.77
N LEU A 14 22.21 13.82 -19.59
CA LEU A 14 22.16 12.69 -18.69
C LEU A 14 20.68 12.45 -18.36
N LEU A 15 20.06 11.53 -19.11
CA LEU A 15 18.85 10.87 -18.67
C LEU A 15 19.23 10.07 -17.43
N PHE A 16 18.96 10.65 -16.27
CA PHE A 16 18.92 9.91 -15.01
C PHE A 16 17.94 8.75 -15.22
N LEU A 17 18.48 7.54 -15.43
CA LEU A 17 17.73 6.30 -15.19
C LEU A 17 17.42 6.27 -13.69
N VAL A 18 16.35 6.97 -13.31
CA VAL A 18 15.70 6.75 -12.03
C VAL A 18 14.92 5.46 -12.21
N ASN A 19 15.62 4.33 -12.09
CA ASN A 19 15.02 3.04 -11.78
C ASN A 19 14.40 3.17 -10.38
N THR A 20 13.27 3.86 -10.29
CA THR A 20 12.32 3.54 -9.24
C THR A 20 11.84 2.14 -9.60
N LEU A 21 12.47 1.13 -8.99
CA LEU A 21 11.88 -0.20 -8.85
C LEU A 21 10.60 0.01 -8.04
N ALA A 22 9.54 0.46 -8.73
CA ALA A 22 8.21 0.45 -8.21
C ALA A 22 7.85 -1.03 -8.09
N VAL A 23 8.21 -1.61 -6.94
CA VAL A 23 7.72 -2.93 -6.55
C VAL A 23 6.22 -2.86 -6.77
N SER A 24 5.65 -3.70 -7.63
CA SER A 24 4.21 -3.67 -7.87
C SER A 24 3.48 -3.96 -6.56
N PRO A 25 2.39 -3.25 -6.22
CA PRO A 25 1.65 -3.47 -4.98
C PRO A 25 1.19 -4.92 -4.90
N TRP A 26 1.61 -5.61 -3.84
CA TRP A 26 1.20 -7.00 -3.59
C TRP A 26 -0.29 -7.07 -3.25
N LEU A 27 -0.80 -6.04 -2.56
CA LEU A 27 -2.25 -5.79 -2.46
C LEU A 27 -2.75 -5.09 -3.71
N THR A 28 -3.72 -5.70 -4.37
CA THR A 28 -4.41 -5.12 -5.53
C THR A 28 -5.58 -4.24 -5.09
N SER A 29 -6.29 -4.56 -4.02
CA SER A 29 -7.42 -3.73 -3.59
C SER A 29 -7.82 -4.04 -2.16
N VAL A 30 -8.25 -3.03 -1.42
CA VAL A 30 -9.00 -3.22 -0.16
C VAL A 30 -10.43 -2.79 -0.41
N LYS A 31 -11.38 -3.73 -0.38
CA LYS A 31 -12.80 -3.43 -0.57
C LYS A 31 -13.46 -3.26 0.80
N LEU A 32 -14.00 -2.08 1.06
CA LEU A 32 -14.83 -1.83 2.22
C LEU A 32 -16.28 -2.25 1.90
N ASP A 33 -16.79 -3.26 2.62
CA ASP A 33 -18.18 -3.71 2.51
C ASP A 33 -19.08 -2.91 3.45
N ASN A 34 -18.65 -2.73 4.71
CA ASN A 34 -19.36 -1.94 5.69
C ASN A 34 -18.38 -1.38 6.74
N VAL A 35 -18.71 -0.21 7.30
CA VAL A 35 -18.07 0.34 8.50
C VAL A 35 -19.15 0.91 9.41
N THR A 36 -19.08 0.58 10.69
CA THR A 36 -19.97 1.16 11.71
C THR A 36 -19.14 1.68 12.87
N CYS A 37 -19.19 2.98 13.09
CA CYS A 37 -18.41 3.65 14.14
C CYS A 37 -19.30 4.10 15.30
N ASN A 38 -18.75 4.01 16.51
CA ASN A 38 -19.23 4.72 17.69
C ASN A 38 -18.11 5.62 18.24
N GLU A 39 -18.32 6.25 19.39
CA GLU A 39 -17.33 7.19 19.97
C GLU A 39 -15.99 6.54 20.36
N LEU A 40 -15.92 5.22 20.48
CA LEU A 40 -14.74 4.49 20.97
C LEU A 40 -14.04 3.67 19.88
N LYS A 41 -14.81 3.06 18.98
CA LYS A 41 -14.31 2.12 17.96
C LYS A 41 -15.10 2.18 16.66
N CYS A 42 -14.48 1.68 15.60
CA CYS A 42 -15.10 1.36 14.33
C CYS A 42 -15.02 -0.14 14.08
N ASP A 43 -16.16 -0.72 13.74
CA ASP A 43 -16.31 -2.11 13.32
C ASP A 43 -16.27 -2.14 11.80
N TYR A 44 -15.22 -2.73 11.24
CA TYR A 44 -14.97 -2.82 9.81
C TYR A 44 -15.36 -4.19 9.29
N ARG A 45 -15.90 -4.20 8.07
CA ARG A 45 -16.08 -5.39 7.24
C ARG A 45 -15.38 -5.13 5.92
N ILE A 46 -14.22 -5.76 5.73
CA ILE A 46 -13.38 -5.54 4.55
C ILE A 46 -13.03 -6.84 3.85
N LYS A 47 -12.75 -6.75 2.56
CA LYS A 47 -12.14 -7.81 1.77
C LYS A 47 -10.85 -7.28 1.15
N VAL A 48 -9.73 -7.85 1.56
CA VAL A 48 -8.42 -7.54 0.99
C VAL A 48 -8.17 -8.48 -0.19
N VAL A 49 -7.87 -7.92 -1.35
CA VAL A 49 -7.64 -8.62 -2.62
C VAL A 49 -6.20 -8.38 -3.04
N GLY A 50 -5.45 -9.44 -3.31
CA GLY A 50 -4.07 -9.39 -3.72
C GLY A 50 -3.52 -10.77 -4.06
N ASP A 51 -2.30 -10.79 -4.62
CA ASP A 51 -1.53 -12.00 -4.91
C ASP A 51 -0.61 -12.36 -3.73
N VAL A 52 -1.24 -12.56 -2.58
CA VAL A 52 -0.60 -12.90 -1.30
C VAL A 52 -1.49 -13.87 -0.54
N ASP A 53 -0.90 -14.81 0.19
CA ASP A 53 -1.67 -15.79 0.95
C ASP A 53 -2.35 -15.15 2.16
N GLN A 54 -1.59 -14.30 2.86
CA GLN A 54 -2.04 -13.66 4.09
C GLN A 54 -1.74 -12.17 4.12
N TRP A 55 -2.58 -11.45 4.84
CA TRP A 55 -2.41 -10.05 5.16
C TRP A 55 -2.67 -9.80 6.65
N SER A 56 -2.20 -8.66 7.13
CA SER A 56 -2.34 -8.24 8.50
C SER A 56 -2.48 -6.73 8.60
N LEU A 57 -3.00 -6.27 9.74
CA LEU A 57 -2.90 -4.88 10.13
C LEU A 57 -1.75 -4.65 11.10
N THR A 58 -1.24 -3.43 11.14
CA THR A 58 -0.25 -2.96 12.11
C THR A 58 -0.53 -1.52 12.51
N SER A 59 -0.16 -1.13 13.73
CA SER A 59 -0.21 0.28 14.15
C SER A 59 1.03 1.08 13.76
N ASN A 60 2.10 0.40 13.33
CA ASN A 60 3.38 1.03 13.06
C ASN A 60 3.43 1.56 11.63
N GLU A 61 3.55 2.88 11.51
CA GLU A 61 3.73 3.52 10.21
C GLU A 61 5.13 3.21 9.66
N LYS A 62 5.18 2.61 8.47
CA LYS A 62 6.44 2.33 7.76
C LYS A 62 6.32 2.66 6.27
N ILE A 63 7.46 2.75 5.58
CA ILE A 63 7.45 2.86 4.12
C ILE A 63 7.16 1.48 3.50
N ARG A 64 6.80 1.49 2.22
CA ARG A 64 6.44 0.27 1.52
C ARG A 64 7.66 -0.64 1.32
N GLY A 65 7.50 -1.93 1.58
CA GLY A 65 8.56 -2.94 1.47
C GLY A 65 9.44 -3.09 2.71
N GLU A 66 9.26 -2.25 3.74
CA GLU A 66 9.90 -2.48 5.04
C GLU A 66 9.27 -3.67 5.78
N ILE A 67 10.06 -4.28 6.67
CA ILE A 67 9.59 -5.40 7.49
C ILE A 67 8.47 -4.96 8.42
N CYS A 68 7.42 -5.76 8.49
CA CYS A 68 6.30 -5.58 9.39
C CYS A 68 6.40 -6.54 10.59
N ASP A 69 6.86 -6.00 11.72
CA ASP A 69 7.18 -6.79 12.91
C ASP A 69 5.94 -7.10 13.75
N ASP A 70 5.01 -6.13 13.85
CA ASP A 70 3.81 -6.19 14.67
C ASP A 70 2.57 -6.47 13.81
N LYS A 71 1.79 -7.48 14.20
CA LYS A 71 0.61 -7.97 13.49
C LYS A 71 -0.58 -7.97 14.46
N LEU A 72 -1.57 -7.14 14.18
CA LEU A 72 -2.77 -7.02 15.00
C LEU A 72 -3.79 -8.14 14.71
N ILE A 73 -3.97 -8.47 13.43
CA ILE A 73 -4.86 -9.53 12.95
C ILE A 73 -4.19 -10.20 11.76
N VAL A 74 -4.19 -11.52 11.69
CA VAL A 74 -3.66 -12.25 10.52
C VAL A 74 -4.83 -12.94 9.83
N GLN A 75 -4.97 -12.70 8.53
CA GLN A 75 -6.12 -13.14 7.76
C GLN A 75 -5.70 -13.59 6.36
N GLU A 76 -6.46 -14.53 5.81
CA GLU A 76 -6.31 -14.95 4.42
C GLU A 76 -6.78 -13.84 3.47
N SER A 77 -6.11 -13.73 2.33
CA SER A 77 -6.56 -12.84 1.25
C SER A 77 -7.84 -13.36 0.60
N ASN A 78 -8.57 -12.46 -0.05
CA ASN A 78 -9.81 -12.72 -0.78
C ASN A 78 -11.00 -13.19 0.07
N VAL A 79 -10.86 -13.22 1.40
CA VAL A 79 -11.93 -13.49 2.37
C VAL A 79 -12.50 -12.17 2.90
N LEU A 80 -13.79 -12.19 3.24
CA LEU A 80 -14.45 -11.09 3.93
C LEU A 80 -14.19 -11.22 5.44
N VAL A 81 -13.64 -10.18 6.05
CA VAL A 81 -13.22 -10.19 7.46
C VAL A 81 -13.89 -9.06 8.20
N GLU A 82 -14.33 -9.36 9.43
CA GLU A 82 -14.89 -8.41 10.38
C GLU A 82 -13.98 -8.24 11.60
N PHE A 83 -13.71 -6.99 11.99
CA PHE A 83 -12.90 -6.67 13.18
C PHE A 83 -13.15 -5.23 13.67
N SER A 84 -12.72 -4.94 14.89
CA SER A 84 -12.87 -3.63 15.53
C SER A 84 -11.51 -2.92 15.67
N LEU A 85 -11.46 -1.63 15.37
CA LEU A 85 -10.31 -0.76 15.68
C LEU A 85 -10.74 0.48 16.48
N PRO A 86 -9.89 1.02 17.37
CA PRO A 86 -10.15 2.32 18.01
C PRO A 86 -10.23 3.46 16.98
N VAL A 87 -11.19 4.39 17.15
CA VAL A 87 -11.42 5.50 16.19
C VAL A 87 -10.18 6.37 15.97
N SER A 88 -9.37 6.56 17.01
CA SER A 88 -8.23 7.48 17.01
C SER A 88 -6.93 6.90 16.42
N ARG A 89 -6.92 5.63 15.99
CA ARG A 89 -5.69 4.94 15.57
C ARG A 89 -5.75 4.55 14.10
N LYS A 90 -4.68 4.88 13.38
CA LYS A 90 -4.42 4.34 12.04
C LYS A 90 -4.00 2.88 12.15
N ALA A 91 -4.57 2.04 11.28
CA ALA A 91 -4.11 0.68 11.07
C ALA A 91 -3.62 0.53 9.62
N TYR A 92 -2.34 0.28 9.46
CA TYR A 92 -1.68 0.09 8.17
C TYR A 92 -1.69 -1.37 7.75
N PHE A 93 -1.53 -1.62 6.46
CA PHE A 93 -1.55 -2.98 5.92
C PHE A 93 -0.16 -3.57 5.79
N CYS A 94 -0.07 -4.85 6.14
CA CYS A 94 1.07 -5.71 5.91
C CYS A 94 0.64 -6.96 5.15
N VAL A 95 1.54 -7.54 4.36
CA VAL A 95 1.30 -8.80 3.67
C VAL A 95 2.42 -9.77 3.96
N GLU A 96 2.09 -11.05 3.92
CA GLU A 96 3.07 -12.12 3.95
C GLU A 96 3.49 -12.44 2.52
N LYS A 97 4.81 -12.58 2.31
CA LYS A 97 5.39 -13.10 1.09
C LYS A 97 6.64 -13.89 1.43
N ASP A 98 6.69 -15.15 1.00
CA ASP A 98 7.85 -16.04 1.14
C ASP A 98 8.37 -16.17 2.60
N GLY A 99 7.48 -16.23 3.58
CA GLY A 99 7.78 -16.33 5.01
C GLY A 99 8.02 -14.99 5.71
N VAL A 100 7.99 -13.88 4.97
CA VAL A 100 8.37 -12.55 5.48
C VAL A 100 7.20 -11.57 5.35
N TRP A 101 7.03 -10.74 6.38
CA TRP A 101 5.96 -9.75 6.43
C TRP A 101 6.44 -8.38 5.96
N TYR A 102 5.77 -7.81 4.97
CA TYR A 102 6.13 -6.54 4.36
C TYR A 102 5.02 -5.49 4.51
N HIS A 103 5.41 -4.30 4.94
CA HIS A 103 4.52 -3.16 5.05
C HIS A 103 4.12 -2.63 3.66
N GLN A 104 2.84 -2.29 3.48
CA GLN A 104 2.28 -1.83 2.20
C GLN A 104 2.39 -0.31 2.00
N GLY A 105 2.97 0.39 2.97
CA GLY A 105 3.24 1.83 2.92
C GLY A 105 2.23 2.64 3.72
N LYS A 106 2.69 3.79 4.22
CA LYS A 106 1.92 4.72 5.06
C LYS A 106 0.65 5.31 4.43
N ASN A 107 0.48 5.19 3.12
CA ASN A 107 -0.65 5.76 2.41
C ASN A 107 -1.84 4.80 2.34
N LEU A 108 -1.66 3.51 2.68
CA LEU A 108 -2.71 2.51 2.73
C LEU A 108 -3.00 2.17 4.19
N TYR A 109 -4.11 2.70 4.71
CA TYR A 109 -4.50 2.52 6.11
C TYR A 109 -6.01 2.67 6.32
N LEU A 110 -6.47 2.18 7.47
CA LEU A 110 -7.81 2.38 8.01
C LEU A 110 -7.75 3.41 9.14
N ILE A 111 -8.68 4.37 9.17
CA ILE A 111 -8.90 5.26 10.32
C ILE A 111 -10.36 5.70 10.39
N GLY A 112 -10.99 5.56 11.56
CA GLY A 112 -12.36 6.05 11.73
C GLY A 112 -13.34 5.48 10.70
N ASP A 113 -14.19 6.32 10.11
CA ASP A 113 -15.11 5.95 9.04
C ASP A 113 -14.47 5.93 7.64
N ASP A 114 -13.19 6.28 7.52
CA ASP A 114 -12.50 6.39 6.23
C ASP A 114 -11.56 5.20 5.97
N VAL A 115 -11.63 4.70 4.74
CA VAL A 115 -10.62 3.82 4.16
C VAL A 115 -9.97 4.60 3.05
N THR A 116 -8.80 5.16 3.33
CA THR A 116 -8.05 5.88 2.30
C THR A 116 -7.51 4.87 1.28
N HIS A 117 -8.23 4.77 0.16
CA HIS A 117 -7.85 4.00 -1.03
C HIS A 117 -6.84 4.81 -1.84
N LEU A 118 -5.80 4.16 -2.36
CA LEU A 118 -4.93 4.77 -3.35
C LEU A 118 -5.53 4.52 -4.74
N ASP A 119 -6.00 5.58 -5.39
CA ASP A 119 -5.93 5.66 -6.86
C ASP A 119 -4.44 5.56 -7.24
N TRP A 120 -4.11 4.60 -8.11
CA TRP A 120 -2.75 4.37 -8.61
C TRP A 120 -2.43 5.24 -9.82
#